data_AF-A0A817L1N7-F1
#
_entry.id   AF-A0A817L1N7-F1
#
_cell.length_a   1.000
_cell.length_b   1.000
_cell.length_c   1.000
_cell.angle_alpha   90.00
_cell.angle_beta   90.00
_cell.angle_gamma   90.00
#
_symmetry.space_group_name_H-M   'P 1'
#
loop_
_entity.id
_entity.type
_entity.pdbx_description
1 polymer ?
#
loop_
_entity_poly.entity_id
_entity_poly.type
_entity_poly.pdbx_seq_one_letter_code
_entity_poly.pdbx_strand_id
1 'polypeptide(L)' 'MVYLWRPFCEEFRDLIEDYNYGTLVRTDSKGEYTNENTFLVVRIQFYAIEIARNREGYNDSIRHLYGPKKL' A
#
# COMPACT_ATOMS: atom_id res chain seq x y z
N MET A 1 -4.01 -13.52 -9.05
CA MET A 1 -3.09 -12.60 -8.33
C MET A 1 -1.69 -12.60 -8.95
N VAL A 2 -0.93 -13.69 -8.90
CA VAL A 2 0.50 -13.71 -9.31
C VAL A 2 0.74 -13.36 -10.78
N TYR A 3 -0.05 -13.92 -11.70
CA TYR A 3 0.16 -13.74 -13.15
C TYR A 3 -0.12 -12.32 -13.67
N LEU A 4 -1.02 -11.58 -13.01
CA LEU A 4 -1.35 -10.19 -13.38
C LEU A 4 -0.32 -9.21 -12.83
N TRP A 5 0.15 -9.43 -11.61
CA TRP A 5 1.08 -8.53 -10.94
C TRP A 5 2.52 -8.72 -11.41
N ARG A 6 2.90 -9.91 -11.86
CA ARG A 6 4.29 -10.18 -12.22
C ARG A 6 4.81 -9.26 -13.33
N PRO A 7 4.14 -9.09 -14.48
CA PRO A 7 4.60 -8.15 -15.51
C PRO A 7 4.73 -6.72 -14.97
N PHE A 8 3.73 -6.25 -14.21
CA PHE A 8 3.73 -4.92 -13.60
C PHE A 8 4.92 -4.72 -12.65
N CYS A 9 5.19 -5.66 -11.73
CA CYS A 9 6.29 -5.52 -10.79
C CYS A 9 7.65 -5.48 -11.48
N GLU A 10 7.83 -6.26 -12.55
CA GLU A 10 9.09 -6.36 -13.28
C GLU A 10 9.45 -5.07 -14.04
N GLU A 11 8.47 -4.24 -14.40
CA GLU A 11 8.71 -2.92 -15.01
C GLU A 11 9.50 -1.97 -14.09
N PHE A 12 9.47 -2.22 -12.78
CA PHE A 12 10.11 -1.35 -11.78
C PHE A 12 11.43 -1.91 -11.23
N ARG A 13 11.89 -3.07 -11.74
CA ARG A 13 13.07 -3.77 -11.23
C ARG A 13 14.31 -2.88 -11.13
N ASP A 14 14.56 -2.08 -12.17
CA ASP A 14 15.76 -1.24 -12.27
C ASP A 14 15.49 0.23 -11.85
N LEU A 15 14.23 0.57 -11.55
CA LEU A 15 13.82 1.92 -11.18
C LEU A 15 13.68 2.10 -9.67
N ILE A 16 13.23 1.04 -8.97
CA ILE A 16 12.91 1.08 -7.56
C ILE A 16 13.79 0.07 -6.83
N GLU A 17 14.61 0.57 -5.91
CA GLU A 17 15.37 -0.27 -4.99
C GLU A 17 14.42 -1.18 -4.20
N ASP A 18 14.78 -2.46 -4.09
CA ASP A 18 14.02 -3.46 -3.34
C ASP A 18 12.53 -3.55 -3.74
N TYR A 19 12.25 -3.40 -5.05
CA TYR A 19 10.90 -3.43 -5.62
C TYR A 19 10.08 -4.68 -5.21
N ASN A 20 10.75 -5.80 -4.99
CA ASN A 20 10.17 -7.09 -4.63
C ASN A 20 10.19 -7.39 -3.12
N TYR A 21 10.64 -6.45 -2.28
CA TYR A 21 10.68 -6.62 -0.82
C TYR A 21 9.28 -6.79 -0.23
N GLY A 22 9.13 -7.73 0.70
CA GLY A 22 7.85 -8.04 1.33
C GLY A 22 7.44 -6.95 2.33
N THR A 23 6.20 -6.47 2.22
CA THR A 23 5.61 -5.48 3.13
C THR A 23 4.13 -5.77 3.36
N LEU A 24 3.58 -5.22 4.43
CA LEU A 24 2.19 -5.42 4.80
C LEU A 24 1.31 -4.31 4.20
N VAL A 25 0.14 -4.68 3.69
CA VAL A 25 -0.88 -3.75 3.23
C VAL A 25 -2.22 -4.08 3.89
N ARG A 26 -3.02 -3.05 4.17
CA ARG A 26 -4.38 -3.24 4.70
C ARG A 26 -5.34 -3.65 3.59
N THR A 27 -6.22 -4.61 3.84
CA THR A 27 -7.29 -4.98 2.88
C THR A 27 -8.41 -3.93 2.87
N ASP A 28 -8.86 -3.48 4.04
CA ASP A 28 -9.68 -2.28 4.25
C ASP A 28 -8.82 -1.10 4.75
N SER A 29 -8.80 -0.02 3.97
CA SER A 29 -8.00 1.19 4.26
C SER A 29 -8.49 1.95 5.50
N LYS A 30 -9.75 1.76 5.91
CA LYS A 30 -10.35 2.43 7.06
C LYS A 30 -10.07 1.71 8.37
N GLY A 31 -9.62 0.46 8.31
CA GLY A 31 -9.30 -0.36 9.48
C GLY A 31 -7.85 -0.24 9.95
N GLU A 32 -7.57 -0.84 11.10
CA GLU A 32 -6.23 -1.00 11.64
C GLU A 32 -5.53 -2.24 11.05
N TYR A 33 -4.22 -2.36 11.30
CA TYR A 33 -3.49 -3.58 10.98
C TYR A 33 -3.88 -4.70 11.96
N THR A 34 -4.77 -5.59 11.53
CA THR A 34 -5.14 -6.84 12.23
C THR A 34 -4.82 -8.05 11.37
N ASN A 35 -4.86 -9.26 11.93
CA ASN A 35 -4.62 -10.50 11.16
C ASN A 35 -5.62 -10.65 10.00
N GLU A 36 -6.86 -10.19 10.19
CA GLU A 36 -7.95 -10.27 9.20
C GLU A 36 -7.88 -9.15 8.17
N ASN A 37 -7.30 -7.99 8.56
CA ASN A 37 -7.23 -6.80 7.72
C ASN A 37 -5.85 -6.59 7.07
N THR A 38 -4.93 -7.54 7.17
CA THR A 38 -3.54 -7.37 6.71
C THR A 38 -3.13 -8.47 5.76
N PHE A 39 -2.47 -8.10 4.67
CA PHE A 39 -1.93 -9.04 3.69
C PHE A 39 -0.48 -8.72 3.36
N LEU A 40 0.33 -9.76 3.12
CA LEU A 40 1.72 -9.63 2.68
C LEU A 40 1.76 -9.43 1.16
N VAL A 41 2.38 -8.34 0.72
CA VAL A 41 2.56 -7.96 -0.69
C VAL A 41 4.00 -7.55 -0.95
N VAL A 42 4.39 -7.42 -2.22
CA VAL A 42 5.69 -6.80 -2.54
C VAL A 42 5.58 -5.27 -2.54
N ARG A 43 6.71 -4.59 -2.32
CA ARG A 43 6.81 -3.12 -2.23
C ARG A 43 6.11 -2.40 -3.38
N ILE A 44 6.27 -2.87 -4.62
CA ILE A 44 5.62 -2.24 -5.78
C ILE A 44 4.09 -2.35 -5.75
N GLN A 45 3.55 -3.47 -5.28
CA GLN A 45 2.12 -3.62 -5.10
C GLN A 45 1.61 -2.67 -4.00
N PHE A 46 2.34 -2.56 -2.89
CA PHE A 46 2.04 -1.62 -1.83
C PHE A 46 2.01 -0.17 -2.36
N TYR A 47 3.02 0.25 -3.13
CA TYR A 47 3.03 1.58 -3.73
C TYR A 47 1.86 1.81 -4.68
N ALA A 48 1.58 0.87 -5.58
CA ALA A 48 0.45 0.99 -6.50
C ALA A 48 -0.88 1.20 -5.74
N ILE A 49 -1.13 0.39 -4.72
CA ILE A 49 -2.36 0.44 -3.92
C ILE A 49 -2.43 1.72 -3.08
N GLU A 50 -1.38 2.05 -2.32
CA GLU A 50 -1.41 3.19 -1.40
C GLU A 50 -1.36 4.54 -2.12
N ILE A 51 -0.69 4.64 -3.27
CA ILE A 51 -0.74 5.83 -4.12
C ILE A 51 -2.16 6.05 -4.64
N ALA A 52 -2.82 5.00 -5.15
CA ALA A 52 -4.21 5.09 -5.60
C ALA A 52 -5.14 5.50 -4.45
N ARG A 53 -5.04 4.85 -3.28
CA ARG A 53 -5.82 5.19 -2.08
C ARG A 53 -5.64 6.63 -1.63
N ASN A 54 -4.42 7.15 -1.66
CA ASN A 54 -4.14 8.53 -1.32
C ASN A 54 -4.72 9.51 -2.35
N ARG A 55 -4.65 9.19 -3.65
CA ARG A 55 -5.20 10.03 -4.72
C ARG A 55 -6.73 10.04 -4.73
N GLU A 56 -7.35 8.93 -4.35
CA GLU A 56 -8.80 8.73 -4.35
C GLU A 56 -9.46 9.05 -2.98
N GLY A 57 -8.67 9.40 -1.96
CA GLY A 57 -9.18 9.81 -0.63
C GLY A 57 -9.54 8.68 0.33
N TYR A 58 -9.24 7.42 -0.01
CA TYR A 58 -9.54 6.25 0.84
C TYR A 58 -8.73 6.21 2.14
N ASN A 59 -7.62 6.95 2.21
CA ASN A 59 -6.80 7.10 3.41
C ASN A 59 -7.06 8.41 4.19
N ASP A 60 -8.03 9.23 3.77
CA ASP A 60 -8.28 10.53 4.41
C ASP A 60 -8.70 10.40 5.88
N SER A 61 -9.47 9.36 6.22
CA SER A 61 -9.86 9.07 7.61
C SER A 61 -8.65 8.94 8.54
N ILE A 62 -7.57 8.29 8.08
CA ILE A 62 -6.33 8.12 8.84
C ILE A 62 -5.64 9.47 9.05
N ARG A 63 -5.66 10.35 8.03
CA ARG A 63 -5.12 11.71 8.16
C ARG A 63 -5.89 12.54 9.18
N HIS A 64 -7.19 12.31 9.35
CA HIS A 64 -7.97 13.00 10.39
C HIS A 64 -7.68 12.44 11.79
N LEU A 65 -7.52 11.11 11.92
CA LEU A 65 -7.29 10.45 13.20
C LEU A 65 -5.87 10.69 13.75
N TYR A 66 -4.87 10.70 12.86
CA TYR A 66 -3.45 10.74 13.23
C TYR A 66 -2.70 11.93 12.62
N GLY A 67 -3.42 12.87 12.00
CA GLY A 67 -2.83 14.08 11.45
C GLY A 67 -2.19 14.96 12.54
N PRO A 68 -1.26 15.85 12.16
CA PRO A 68 -0.68 16.79 13.10
C PRO A 68 -1.79 17.63 13.74
N LYS A 69 -1.93 17.53 15.06
CA LYS A 69 -2.79 18.43 15.82
C LYS A 69 -2.20 19.83 15.69
N LYS A 70 -3.00 20.78 15.19
CA LYS A 70 -2.63 22.20 15.31
C LYS A 70 -2.54 22.52 16.80
N LEU A 71 -1.35 22.92 17.25
CA LEU A 71 -1.09 23.45 18.58
C LEU A 71 -1.94 24.72 18.81
#